data_AF-A0A943XNL1-F1
#
_entry.id   AF-A0A943XNL1-F1
#
_cell.length_a   1.000
_cell.length_b   1.000
_cell.length_c   1.000
_cell.angle_alpha   90.00
_cell.angle_beta   90.00
_cell.angle_gamma   90.00
#
_symmetry.space_group_name_H-M   'P 1'
#
loop_
_entity.id
_entity.type
_entity.pdbx_description
1 polymer ?
#
loop_
_entity_poly.entity_id
_entity_poly.type
_entity_poly.pdbx_seq_one_letter_code
_entity_poly.pdbx_strand_id
1 'polypeptide(L)'
;MNKKTSVILSICICVAMILALCTGHVDSVYADSENWGILDFVESSDMSVVIRDGKAIWQKEGYPNVEYTVELVTKNSDQGETYQTCAITEDTCLIDLNEKEYYLKIKTNVVVNNPDDIGNVDIPDGTPMLYINGTGYDVTANAYVKLDTNEFSGRLDIQMTLSPISPRPQYPDTIAVRALYDGFGMSVYLNGNKVGGESAAITGSARGYATGDIRNLITIQLAFGDGTIGSINVNGEDINLPENVGDRFEFAVEPSDSYNIVVKKSTAVVPVPRTIIWAADRKDNSSLRDDDLLKNGTVEILDIKDEAGNSVGLGYVDQDLEKNTGMAVVIPGSTVVFRLKPDYGYQLTSIKINDEVLTAGEEQSTFEYVMPDTNVHISGIFGKVEDRVDAVAEDIKSGTVKLGEGELDSGSAILSVLDAEMSKEAKDDLAASVKEYKVSSYLNIKLNQILYKGTAEDVWSNQIKQLQNKATITLQLAQDIDGDEFVIVHEKQDGTYEVIPAVYDAKNRTITFQTSGFSNYAIAGRQTKDTTEDSSKDTTEDRSTTTTEDRRTTEASTTTEARRTTEASTVTTETAASTTEVKTTGTAATPGTGDPVNLYACLAFLLIAGIGLTGAIRKNK
;
A
#
# COMPACT_ATOMS: atom_id res chain seq x y z
N MET A 1 -30.29 -56.65 -0.86
CA MET A 1 -29.33 -56.73 -1.99
C MET A 1 -28.04 -57.39 -1.53
N ASN A 2 -27.30 -58.07 -2.41
CA ASN A 2 -26.06 -58.76 -2.03
C ASN A 2 -24.86 -57.81 -1.98
N LYS A 3 -23.82 -58.13 -1.20
CA LYS A 3 -22.59 -57.30 -1.12
C LYS A 3 -21.94 -57.06 -2.49
N LYS A 4 -21.95 -58.06 -3.40
CA LYS A 4 -21.51 -57.90 -4.79
C LYS A 4 -22.34 -56.85 -5.56
N THR A 5 -23.66 -56.81 -5.36
CA THR A 5 -24.54 -55.81 -5.98
C THR A 5 -24.22 -54.39 -5.50
N SER A 6 -23.88 -54.23 -4.20
CA SER A 6 -23.53 -52.91 -3.64
C SER A 6 -22.23 -52.35 -4.21
N VAL A 7 -21.21 -53.20 -4.42
CA VAL A 7 -19.94 -52.78 -5.01
C VAL A 7 -20.11 -52.41 -6.50
N ILE A 8 -20.87 -53.23 -7.25
CA ILE A 8 -21.18 -52.93 -8.66
C ILE A 8 -21.97 -51.62 -8.77
N LEU A 9 -22.98 -51.40 -7.93
CA LEU A 9 -23.75 -50.14 -7.94
C LEU A 9 -22.87 -48.93 -7.63
N SER A 10 -21.95 -49.03 -6.66
CA SER A 10 -21.00 -47.95 -6.35
C SER A 10 -20.04 -47.65 -7.50
N ILE A 11 -19.53 -48.69 -8.19
CA ILE A 11 -18.66 -48.52 -9.37
C ILE A 11 -19.46 -47.90 -10.53
N CYS A 12 -20.69 -48.33 -10.77
CA CYS A 12 -21.56 -47.72 -11.79
C CYS A 12 -21.89 -46.26 -11.48
N ILE A 13 -22.04 -45.87 -10.20
CA ILE A 13 -22.21 -44.47 -9.80
C ILE A 13 -20.95 -43.65 -10.07
N CYS A 14 -19.76 -44.15 -9.71
CA CYS A 14 -18.50 -43.47 -10.02
C CYS A 14 -18.26 -43.35 -11.53
N VAL A 15 -18.54 -44.39 -12.31
CA VAL A 15 -18.42 -44.36 -13.79
C VAL A 15 -19.48 -43.44 -14.41
N ALA A 16 -20.68 -43.34 -13.85
CA ALA A 16 -21.69 -42.38 -14.29
C ALA A 16 -21.32 -40.93 -13.97
N MET A 17 -20.69 -40.66 -12.82
CA MET A 17 -20.11 -39.34 -12.50
C MET A 17 -18.97 -38.99 -13.46
N ILE A 18 -18.08 -39.93 -13.77
CA ILE A 18 -16.99 -39.73 -14.72
C ILE A 18 -17.52 -39.51 -16.15
N LEU A 19 -18.56 -40.22 -16.59
CA LEU A 19 -19.20 -39.94 -17.88
C LEU A 19 -19.95 -38.59 -17.89
N ALA A 20 -20.61 -38.21 -16.81
CA ALA A 20 -21.25 -36.90 -16.70
C ALA A 20 -20.23 -35.75 -16.81
N LEU A 21 -19.04 -35.91 -16.20
CA LEU A 21 -17.90 -35.01 -16.36
C LEU A 21 -17.31 -34.99 -17.78
N CYS A 22 -17.61 -35.99 -18.63
CA CYS A 22 -17.09 -36.08 -19.99
C CYS A 22 -18.13 -35.76 -21.09
N THR A 23 -19.42 -35.61 -20.78
CA THR A 23 -20.48 -35.38 -21.78
C THR A 23 -21.50 -34.30 -21.41
N GLY A 24 -21.27 -33.54 -20.33
CA GLY A 24 -22.18 -32.50 -19.84
C GLY A 24 -21.74 -31.07 -20.20
N HIS A 25 -22.07 -30.59 -21.39
CA HIS A 25 -22.15 -29.15 -21.65
C HIS A 25 -23.48 -28.62 -21.09
N VAL A 26 -23.44 -27.70 -20.11
CA VAL A 26 -24.16 -26.41 -20.06
C VAL A 26 -23.52 -25.58 -18.94
N ASP A 27 -22.99 -24.42 -19.32
CA ASP A 27 -22.84 -23.15 -18.59
C ASP A 27 -22.97 -23.17 -17.05
N SER A 28 -21.84 -22.90 -16.38
CA SER A 28 -21.83 -22.08 -15.16
C SER A 28 -20.75 -21.01 -15.32
N VAL A 29 -21.15 -19.75 -15.22
CA VAL A 29 -20.30 -18.62 -15.65
C VAL A 29 -19.18 -18.35 -14.64
N TYR A 30 -17.98 -18.74 -15.00
CA TYR A 30 -16.82 -17.85 -14.93
C TYR A 30 -16.28 -17.71 -16.35
N ALA A 31 -15.99 -16.48 -16.77
CA ALA A 31 -15.28 -16.24 -18.02
C ALA A 31 -13.81 -16.56 -17.79
N ASP A 32 -13.39 -17.75 -18.19
CA ASP A 32 -12.01 -17.94 -18.63
C ASP A 32 -11.89 -17.15 -19.93
N SER A 33 -11.23 -15.99 -19.89
CA SER A 33 -11.11 -15.11 -21.04
C SER A 33 -10.40 -15.86 -22.18
N GLU A 34 -10.79 -15.62 -23.43
CA GLU A 34 -10.18 -16.27 -24.60
C GLU A 34 -8.77 -15.70 -24.84
N ASN A 35 -7.84 -16.02 -23.94
CA ASN A 35 -6.44 -15.55 -23.90
C ASN A 35 -5.58 -16.14 -25.02
N TRP A 36 -6.22 -16.66 -26.07
CA TRP A 36 -5.62 -17.15 -27.29
C TRP A 36 -6.09 -16.26 -28.44
N GLY A 37 -5.18 -15.97 -29.37
CA GLY A 37 -5.48 -15.26 -30.62
C GLY A 37 -5.40 -16.22 -31.81
N ILE A 38 -6.44 -16.28 -32.65
CA ILE A 38 -6.33 -16.81 -34.01
C ILE A 38 -6.13 -15.63 -34.97
N LEU A 39 -4.92 -15.48 -35.48
CA LEU A 39 -4.54 -14.49 -36.48
C LEU A 39 -5.12 -14.89 -37.85
N ASP A 40 -6.15 -14.19 -38.31
CA ASP A 40 -6.78 -14.43 -39.62
C ASP A 40 -6.40 -13.30 -40.59
N PHE A 41 -5.42 -13.55 -41.45
CA PHE A 41 -4.86 -12.56 -42.36
C PHE A 41 -5.67 -12.54 -43.66
N VAL A 42 -6.52 -11.53 -43.82
CA VAL A 42 -7.51 -11.48 -44.91
C VAL A 42 -7.29 -10.31 -45.89
N GLU A 43 -7.83 -10.46 -47.09
CA GLU A 43 -7.83 -9.43 -48.13
C GLU A 43 -8.74 -8.25 -47.72
N SER A 44 -8.38 -7.04 -48.15
CA SER A 44 -9.22 -5.84 -48.01
C SER A 44 -9.86 -5.48 -49.35
N SER A 45 -10.68 -4.42 -49.38
CA SER A 45 -11.37 -3.98 -50.60
C SER A 45 -10.45 -3.45 -51.70
N ASP A 46 -9.18 -3.18 -51.39
CA ASP A 46 -8.19 -2.62 -52.33
C ASP A 46 -6.80 -3.29 -52.27
N MET A 47 -6.58 -4.26 -51.37
CA MET A 47 -5.31 -4.98 -51.22
C MET A 47 -5.51 -6.49 -51.05
N SER A 48 -4.83 -7.28 -51.88
CA SER A 48 -4.72 -8.74 -51.68
C SER A 48 -3.61 -9.08 -50.68
N VAL A 49 -3.66 -10.28 -50.09
CA VAL A 49 -2.68 -10.76 -49.11
C VAL A 49 -2.05 -12.10 -49.54
N VAL A 50 -0.77 -12.29 -49.24
CA VAL A 50 -0.07 -13.57 -49.39
C VAL A 50 0.83 -13.83 -48.19
N ILE A 51 0.85 -15.08 -47.70
CA ILE A 51 1.84 -15.52 -46.72
C ILE A 51 3.10 -15.98 -47.47
N ARG A 52 4.23 -15.32 -47.24
CA ARG A 52 5.52 -15.60 -47.90
C ARG A 52 6.66 -15.44 -46.90
N ASP A 53 7.63 -16.36 -46.94
CA ASP A 53 8.84 -16.35 -46.11
C ASP A 53 8.60 -16.17 -44.58
N GLY A 54 7.48 -16.71 -44.08
CA GLY A 54 7.07 -16.62 -42.68
C GLY A 54 6.42 -15.28 -42.30
N LYS A 55 5.86 -14.54 -43.26
CA LYS A 55 5.29 -13.19 -43.09
C LYS A 55 3.99 -13.03 -43.86
N ALA A 56 3.09 -12.19 -43.37
CA ALA A 56 1.95 -11.73 -44.16
C ALA A 56 2.36 -10.52 -44.99
N ILE A 57 2.00 -10.49 -46.28
CA ILE A 57 2.36 -9.41 -47.22
C ILE A 57 1.10 -8.98 -47.96
N TRP A 58 0.70 -7.72 -47.80
CA TRP A 58 -0.37 -7.11 -48.58
C TRP A 58 0.21 -6.27 -49.73
N GLN A 59 -0.50 -6.26 -50.85
CA GLN A 59 -0.16 -5.44 -52.02
C GLN A 59 -1.44 -4.81 -52.60
N LYS A 60 -1.38 -3.52 -52.94
CA LYS A 60 -2.50 -2.79 -53.55
C LYS A 60 -2.57 -3.09 -55.05
N GLU A 61 -3.77 -3.31 -55.57
CA GLU A 61 -3.95 -3.46 -57.03
C GLU A 61 -3.42 -2.22 -57.77
N GLY A 62 -2.67 -2.46 -58.85
CA GLY A 62 -2.01 -1.41 -59.65
C GLY A 62 -0.61 -0.99 -59.16
N TYR A 63 -0.18 -1.39 -57.96
CA TYR A 63 1.11 -0.97 -57.37
C TYR A 63 2.03 -2.17 -57.04
N PRO A 64 2.48 -2.95 -58.05
CA PRO A 64 3.18 -4.22 -57.87
C PRO A 64 4.58 -4.11 -57.23
N ASN A 65 5.13 -2.90 -57.18
CA ASN A 65 6.46 -2.61 -56.62
C ASN A 65 6.41 -2.16 -55.15
N VAL A 66 5.24 -2.17 -54.51
CA VAL A 66 5.07 -1.82 -53.09
C VAL A 66 4.44 -3.00 -52.34
N GLU A 67 5.12 -3.45 -51.29
CA GLU A 67 4.68 -4.54 -50.40
C GLU A 67 4.58 -4.03 -48.97
N TYR A 68 3.47 -4.33 -48.28
CA TYR A 68 3.28 -4.04 -46.86
C TYR A 68 3.42 -5.36 -46.09
N THR A 69 4.58 -5.54 -45.45
CA THR A 69 4.97 -6.78 -44.78
C THR A 69 4.71 -6.69 -43.28
N VAL A 70 3.98 -7.66 -42.73
CA VAL A 70 3.76 -7.84 -41.30
C VAL A 70 4.51 -9.09 -40.81
N GLU A 71 5.32 -8.90 -39.77
CA GLU A 71 6.07 -9.92 -39.05
C GLU A 71 5.46 -10.08 -37.65
N LEU A 72 5.09 -11.29 -37.24
CA LEU A 72 4.78 -11.56 -35.84
C LEU A 72 6.09 -11.56 -35.05
N VAL A 73 6.14 -10.86 -33.91
CA VAL A 73 7.33 -10.80 -33.06
C VAL A 73 6.96 -10.89 -31.58
N THR A 74 7.90 -11.35 -30.75
CA THR A 74 7.79 -11.35 -29.29
C THR A 74 8.88 -10.49 -28.66
N LYS A 75 8.57 -9.79 -27.56
CA LYS A 75 9.57 -9.03 -26.79
C LYS A 75 10.37 -9.95 -25.86
N ASN A 76 11.69 -9.76 -25.80
CA ASN A 76 12.57 -10.54 -24.94
C ASN A 76 12.77 -9.84 -23.59
N SER A 77 12.34 -10.47 -22.49
CA SER A 77 12.39 -9.91 -21.14
C SER A 77 13.80 -9.53 -20.65
N ASP A 78 14.82 -10.32 -21.04
CA ASP A 78 16.12 -10.33 -20.36
C ASP A 78 17.17 -9.38 -20.95
N GLN A 79 16.92 -8.79 -22.13
CA GLN A 79 17.94 -8.01 -22.87
C GLN A 79 17.36 -6.77 -23.57
N GLY A 80 16.74 -5.88 -22.79
CA GLY A 80 16.22 -4.59 -23.26
C GLY A 80 15.14 -4.73 -24.32
N GLU A 81 14.92 -3.69 -25.14
CA GLU A 81 13.88 -3.69 -26.18
C GLU A 81 14.32 -4.45 -27.45
N THR A 82 14.66 -5.73 -27.28
CA THR A 82 14.94 -6.66 -28.37
C THR A 82 13.72 -7.53 -28.68
N TYR A 83 13.46 -7.74 -29.97
CA TYR A 83 12.31 -8.48 -30.48
C TYR A 83 12.78 -9.69 -31.28
N GLN A 84 12.20 -10.85 -31.02
CA GLN A 84 12.42 -12.08 -31.79
C GLN A 84 11.25 -12.32 -32.76
N THR A 85 11.55 -12.67 -34.02
CA THR A 85 10.52 -12.96 -35.03
C THR A 85 9.97 -14.38 -34.89
N CYS A 86 8.65 -14.48 -34.91
CA CYS A 86 7.89 -15.72 -35.08
C CYS A 86 7.49 -15.87 -36.55
N ALA A 87 7.65 -17.06 -37.12
CA ALA A 87 7.26 -17.30 -38.52
C ALA A 87 5.74 -17.52 -38.62
N ILE A 88 5.06 -16.70 -39.42
CA ILE A 88 3.66 -16.91 -39.77
C ILE A 88 3.54 -18.11 -40.72
N THR A 89 2.85 -19.15 -40.28
CA THR A 89 2.52 -20.37 -41.05
C THR A 89 1.06 -20.76 -40.79
N GLU A 90 0.51 -21.68 -41.58
CA GLU A 90 -0.85 -22.22 -41.37
C GLU A 90 -1.03 -22.81 -39.95
N ASP A 91 0.03 -23.38 -39.36
CA ASP A 91 0.04 -23.88 -37.97
C ASP A 91 0.22 -22.78 -36.91
N THR A 92 0.83 -21.64 -37.27
CA THR A 92 1.19 -20.55 -36.34
C THR A 92 0.15 -19.42 -36.33
N CYS A 93 -1.03 -19.63 -36.93
CA CYS A 93 -2.14 -18.71 -36.78
C CYS A 93 -2.74 -18.72 -35.36
N LEU A 94 -2.51 -19.75 -34.53
CA LEU A 94 -2.93 -19.78 -33.12
C LEU A 94 -1.77 -19.40 -32.19
N ILE A 95 -1.98 -18.39 -31.33
CA ILE A 95 -1.03 -17.97 -30.28
C ILE A 95 -1.71 -17.91 -28.91
N ASP A 96 -0.98 -18.23 -27.85
CA ASP A 96 -1.37 -17.97 -26.45
C ASP A 96 -0.84 -16.58 -26.06
N LEU A 97 -1.73 -15.62 -25.87
CA LEU A 97 -1.40 -14.22 -25.62
C LEU A 97 -0.90 -13.98 -24.18
N ASN A 98 -1.05 -14.93 -23.26
CA ASN A 98 -0.44 -14.90 -21.93
C ASN A 98 0.98 -15.48 -21.91
N GLU A 99 1.36 -16.32 -22.88
CA GLU A 99 2.67 -17.00 -22.89
C GLU A 99 3.84 -16.03 -23.09
N LYS A 100 3.66 -14.99 -23.92
CA LYS A 100 4.68 -13.99 -24.28
C LYS A 100 4.01 -12.67 -24.66
N GLU A 101 4.71 -11.54 -24.58
CA GLU A 101 4.22 -10.31 -25.21
C GLU A 101 4.36 -10.39 -26.75
N TYR A 102 3.26 -10.62 -27.44
CA TYR A 102 3.20 -10.64 -28.91
C TYR A 102 2.92 -9.24 -29.49
N TYR A 103 3.57 -8.94 -30.60
CA TYR A 103 3.37 -7.71 -31.38
C TYR A 103 3.33 -8.06 -32.88
N LEU A 104 2.52 -7.32 -33.64
CA LEU A 104 2.61 -7.27 -35.10
C LEU A 104 3.55 -6.14 -35.49
N LYS A 105 4.62 -6.46 -36.22
CA LYS A 105 5.62 -5.50 -36.71
C LYS A 105 5.45 -5.25 -38.20
N ILE A 106 5.25 -4.00 -38.60
CA ILE A 106 4.86 -3.61 -39.95
C ILE A 106 6.01 -2.90 -40.67
N LYS A 107 6.19 -3.18 -41.97
CA LYS A 107 7.19 -2.53 -42.84
C LYS A 107 6.61 -2.30 -44.24
N THR A 108 6.75 -1.08 -44.75
CA THR A 108 6.57 -0.81 -46.19
C THR A 108 7.89 -1.08 -46.91
N ASN A 109 7.86 -1.96 -47.90
CA ASN A 109 9.00 -2.33 -48.74
C ASN A 109 8.74 -1.89 -50.18
N VAL A 110 9.75 -1.25 -50.79
CA VAL A 110 9.77 -0.96 -52.23
C VAL A 110 10.59 -2.04 -52.92
N VAL A 111 9.96 -2.78 -53.83
CA VAL A 111 10.53 -3.95 -54.51
C VAL A 111 10.82 -3.58 -55.97
N VAL A 112 12.11 -3.59 -56.33
CA VAL A 112 12.58 -3.29 -57.70
C VAL A 112 13.66 -4.29 -58.12
N ASN A 113 13.77 -4.53 -59.43
CA ASN A 113 14.78 -5.40 -60.01
C ASN A 113 16.17 -4.74 -60.12
N ASN A 114 16.24 -3.40 -60.13
CA ASN A 114 17.47 -2.62 -60.11
C ASN A 114 17.34 -1.48 -59.07
N PRO A 115 18.29 -1.30 -58.12
CA PRO A 115 18.22 -0.25 -57.11
C PRO A 115 18.12 1.19 -57.64
N ASP A 116 18.61 1.47 -58.86
CA ASP A 116 18.48 2.82 -59.45
C ASP A 116 17.01 3.20 -59.75
N ASP A 117 16.13 2.20 -59.91
CA ASP A 117 14.73 2.42 -60.27
C ASP A 117 13.85 2.86 -59.08
N ILE A 118 14.35 2.81 -57.84
CA ILE A 118 13.60 3.16 -56.61
C ILE A 118 13.00 4.57 -56.70
N GLY A 119 13.72 5.53 -57.31
CA GLY A 119 13.25 6.91 -57.48
C GLY A 119 12.15 7.09 -58.55
N ASN A 120 11.83 6.04 -59.30
CA ASN A 120 10.82 6.01 -60.37
C ASN A 120 9.65 5.05 -60.07
N VAL A 121 9.53 4.56 -58.83
CA VAL A 121 8.39 3.73 -58.42
C VAL A 121 7.20 4.61 -58.07
N ASP A 122 6.07 4.39 -58.75
CA ASP A 122 4.78 4.92 -58.31
C ASP A 122 4.43 4.30 -56.94
N ILE A 123 4.27 5.15 -55.92
CA ILE A 123 3.85 4.77 -54.57
C ILE A 123 2.36 5.11 -54.42
N PRO A 124 1.51 4.22 -53.87
CA PRO A 124 0.08 4.47 -53.81
C PRO A 124 -0.29 5.58 -52.81
N ASP A 125 -1.16 6.49 -53.25
CA ASP A 125 -1.74 7.54 -52.40
C ASP A 125 -2.55 6.96 -51.23
N GLY A 126 -2.21 7.37 -50.01
CA GLY A 126 -2.93 7.05 -48.78
C GLY A 126 -2.03 6.96 -47.56
N THR A 127 -2.63 6.85 -46.37
CA THR A 127 -1.90 6.47 -45.14
C THR A 127 -2.08 4.97 -44.95
N PRO A 128 -1.01 4.16 -44.86
CA PRO A 128 -1.15 2.75 -44.57
C PRO A 128 -1.70 2.54 -43.16
N MET A 129 -2.78 1.76 -43.08
CA MET A 129 -3.45 1.41 -41.83
C MET A 129 -3.47 -0.10 -41.67
N LEU A 130 -3.06 -0.58 -40.50
CA LEU A 130 -3.36 -1.95 -40.07
C LEU A 130 -4.70 -1.94 -39.34
N TYR A 131 -5.61 -2.84 -39.70
CA TYR A 131 -6.85 -3.07 -38.96
C TYR A 131 -6.82 -4.43 -38.28
N ILE A 132 -7.27 -4.49 -37.02
CA ILE A 132 -7.45 -5.71 -36.24
C ILE A 132 -8.88 -5.68 -35.67
N ASN A 133 -9.74 -6.63 -36.06
CA ASN A 133 -11.17 -6.68 -35.68
C ASN A 133 -11.94 -5.36 -35.93
N GLY A 134 -11.49 -4.56 -36.91
CA GLY A 134 -12.07 -3.26 -37.28
C GLY A 134 -11.47 -2.04 -36.55
N THR A 135 -10.63 -2.23 -35.53
CA THR A 135 -9.83 -1.16 -34.91
C THR A 135 -8.63 -0.83 -35.79
N GLY A 136 -8.46 0.43 -36.19
CA GLY A 136 -7.43 0.87 -37.13
C GLY A 136 -6.24 1.57 -36.48
N TYR A 137 -5.03 1.18 -36.87
CA TYR A 137 -3.74 1.68 -36.37
C TYR A 137 -2.94 2.35 -37.50
N ASP A 138 -2.50 3.59 -37.29
CA ASP A 138 -1.58 4.29 -38.19
C ASP A 138 -0.15 3.77 -37.97
N VAL A 139 0.35 3.04 -38.97
CA VAL A 139 1.67 2.39 -38.90
C VAL A 139 2.81 3.26 -39.45
N THR A 140 2.55 4.52 -39.81
CA THR A 140 3.59 5.43 -40.35
C THR A 140 4.51 5.97 -39.26
N ALA A 141 4.00 6.21 -38.06
CA ALA A 141 4.78 6.65 -36.90
C ALA A 141 5.26 5.48 -36.03
N ASN A 142 4.41 4.48 -35.82
CA ASN A 142 4.70 3.32 -34.96
C ASN A 142 4.61 2.01 -35.74
N ALA A 143 5.76 1.43 -36.07
CA ALA A 143 5.87 0.19 -36.85
C ALA A 143 5.53 -1.10 -36.06
N TYR A 144 4.83 -0.99 -34.93
CA TYR A 144 4.54 -2.07 -33.99
C TYR A 144 3.16 -1.88 -33.35
N VAL A 145 2.32 -2.92 -33.35
CA VAL A 145 1.04 -2.98 -32.61
C VAL A 145 1.10 -4.15 -31.64
N LYS A 146 0.82 -3.92 -30.35
CA LYS A 146 0.79 -4.97 -29.32
C LYS A 146 -0.50 -5.78 -29.45
N LEU A 147 -0.41 -7.10 -29.32
CA LEU A 147 -1.58 -7.97 -29.13
C LEU A 147 -1.80 -8.14 -27.62
N ASP A 148 -2.45 -7.16 -26.99
CA ASP A 148 -2.70 -7.15 -25.55
C ASP A 148 -3.94 -7.99 -25.18
N THR A 149 -3.83 -8.82 -24.13
CA THR A 149 -4.93 -9.69 -23.66
C THR A 149 -6.14 -8.94 -23.12
N ASN A 150 -6.01 -7.65 -22.81
CA ASN A 150 -7.13 -6.81 -22.39
C ASN A 150 -7.92 -6.22 -23.58
N GLU A 151 -7.38 -6.27 -24.79
CA GLU A 151 -7.98 -5.73 -26.02
C GLU A 151 -8.32 -6.84 -27.04
N PHE A 152 -7.54 -7.91 -27.08
CA PHE A 152 -7.62 -8.96 -28.11
C PHE A 152 -7.77 -10.35 -27.53
N SER A 153 -8.72 -11.09 -28.11
CA SER A 153 -9.10 -12.45 -27.73
C SER A 153 -9.83 -13.13 -28.88
N GLY A 154 -9.76 -14.46 -28.99
CA GLY A 154 -10.51 -15.22 -29.99
C GLY A 154 -9.94 -15.05 -31.42
N ARG A 155 -10.80 -14.92 -32.44
CA ARG A 155 -10.34 -14.62 -33.81
C ARG A 155 -10.02 -13.13 -33.96
N LEU A 156 -8.86 -12.85 -34.56
CA LEU A 156 -8.36 -11.53 -34.89
C LEU A 156 -8.29 -11.40 -36.41
N ASP A 157 -9.32 -10.78 -37.00
CA ASP A 157 -9.39 -10.46 -38.43
C ASP A 157 -8.41 -9.31 -38.72
N ILE A 158 -7.31 -9.61 -39.40
CA ILE A 158 -6.19 -8.68 -39.64
C ILE A 158 -6.15 -8.29 -41.12
N GLN A 159 -6.17 -6.98 -41.39
CA GLN A 159 -6.21 -6.40 -42.74
C GLN A 159 -5.24 -5.23 -42.87
N MET A 160 -4.64 -5.05 -44.04
CA MET A 160 -4.07 -3.76 -44.46
C MET A 160 -5.01 -3.10 -45.47
N THR A 161 -5.16 -1.78 -45.35
CA THR A 161 -5.72 -0.92 -46.41
C THR A 161 -5.01 0.43 -46.36
N LEU A 162 -5.21 1.26 -47.38
CA LEU A 162 -4.77 2.65 -47.34
C LEU A 162 -5.96 3.52 -46.95
N SER A 163 -5.87 4.18 -45.78
CA SER A 163 -6.79 5.26 -45.45
C SER A 163 -6.75 6.29 -46.57
N PRO A 164 -7.91 6.70 -47.12
CA PRO A 164 -7.96 7.70 -48.17
C PRO A 164 -7.31 8.98 -47.64
N ILE A 165 -6.49 9.62 -48.49
CA ILE A 165 -5.93 10.94 -48.15
C ILE A 165 -7.12 11.87 -47.90
N SER A 166 -7.37 12.21 -46.63
CA SER A 166 -8.20 13.36 -46.29
C SER A 166 -7.59 14.55 -47.03
N PRO A 167 -8.27 15.11 -48.04
CA PRO A 167 -7.60 15.91 -49.07
C PRO A 167 -6.92 17.08 -48.38
N ARG A 168 -5.58 17.10 -48.42
CA ARG A 168 -4.75 18.16 -47.80
C ARG A 168 -5.38 19.49 -48.22
N PRO A 169 -5.98 20.26 -47.29
CA PRO A 169 -6.84 21.35 -47.72
C PRO A 169 -5.99 22.33 -48.51
N GLN A 170 -6.28 22.48 -49.82
CA GLN A 170 -5.57 23.44 -50.64
C GLN A 170 -6.01 24.82 -50.19
N TYR A 171 -5.27 25.37 -49.24
CA TYR A 171 -5.36 26.74 -48.77
C TYR A 171 -4.95 27.68 -49.92
N PRO A 172 -5.90 28.34 -50.62
CA PRO A 172 -5.61 29.03 -51.88
C PRO A 172 -5.07 30.45 -51.64
N ASP A 173 -5.33 31.01 -50.45
CA ASP A 173 -5.06 32.39 -50.11
C ASP A 173 -3.87 32.53 -49.15
N THR A 174 -3.28 33.72 -49.11
CA THR A 174 -2.26 34.12 -48.14
C THR A 174 -2.91 35.10 -47.18
N ILE A 175 -3.25 34.63 -45.98
CA ILE A 175 -4.03 35.35 -44.98
C ILE A 175 -3.10 36.18 -44.11
N ALA A 176 -3.44 37.44 -43.86
CA ALA A 176 -2.69 38.31 -42.96
C ALA A 176 -3.07 38.03 -41.50
N VAL A 177 -2.11 37.76 -40.62
CA VAL A 177 -2.37 37.48 -39.21
C VAL A 177 -1.61 38.47 -38.33
N ARG A 178 -2.33 39.11 -37.42
CA ARG A 178 -1.82 39.98 -36.36
C ARG A 178 -2.31 39.43 -35.03
N ALA A 179 -1.42 39.22 -34.07
CA ALA A 179 -1.81 38.71 -32.77
C ALA A 179 -1.11 39.49 -31.66
N LEU A 180 -1.87 39.87 -30.64
CA LEU A 180 -1.40 40.54 -29.43
C LEU A 180 -1.70 39.68 -28.20
N TYR A 181 -0.79 39.70 -27.25
CA TYR A 181 -0.86 38.99 -25.98
C TYR A 181 -0.27 39.84 -24.86
N ASP A 182 -0.77 39.70 -23.64
CA ASP A 182 -0.39 40.48 -22.45
C ASP A 182 0.63 39.78 -21.54
N GLY A 183 1.03 38.54 -21.86
CA GLY A 183 2.15 37.83 -21.22
C GLY A 183 3.51 38.08 -21.87
N PHE A 184 4.46 37.18 -21.59
CA PHE A 184 5.83 37.20 -22.09
C PHE A 184 5.92 36.82 -23.58
N GLY A 185 5.16 35.80 -24.02
CA GLY A 185 5.16 35.43 -25.44
C GLY A 185 4.21 34.31 -25.83
N MET A 186 3.87 34.26 -27.12
CA MET A 186 3.10 33.18 -27.73
C MET A 186 3.61 32.86 -29.14
N SER A 187 3.25 31.67 -29.61
CA SER A 187 3.38 31.20 -30.98
C SER A 187 1.98 30.97 -31.56
N VAL A 188 1.70 31.55 -32.73
CA VAL A 188 0.43 31.39 -33.45
C VAL A 188 0.63 30.52 -34.68
N TYR A 189 -0.30 29.62 -34.94
CA TYR A 189 -0.35 28.79 -36.14
C TYR A 189 -1.70 28.98 -36.83
N LEU A 190 -1.68 29.12 -38.16
CA LEU A 190 -2.87 29.09 -39.00
C LEU A 190 -2.80 27.83 -39.85
N ASN A 191 -3.78 26.94 -39.71
CA ASN A 191 -3.84 25.66 -40.42
C ASN A 191 -2.54 24.84 -40.27
N GLY A 192 -2.01 24.75 -39.04
CA GLY A 192 -0.73 24.11 -38.71
C GLY A 192 0.53 24.87 -39.16
N ASN A 193 0.41 25.95 -39.93
CA ASN A 193 1.56 26.75 -40.41
C ASN A 193 1.86 27.88 -39.42
N LYS A 194 3.09 27.93 -38.90
CA LYS A 194 3.50 28.96 -37.92
C LYS A 194 3.50 30.36 -38.53
N VAL A 195 2.86 31.30 -37.86
CA VAL A 195 2.82 32.72 -38.22
C VAL A 195 3.99 33.44 -37.53
N GLY A 196 5.06 33.69 -38.27
CA GLY A 196 6.20 34.48 -37.78
C GLY A 196 7.01 33.80 -36.68
N GLY A 197 7.70 34.62 -35.88
CA GLY A 197 8.43 34.18 -34.69
C GLY A 197 7.57 34.22 -33.43
N GLU A 198 8.04 33.56 -32.36
CA GLU A 198 7.41 33.62 -31.04
C GLU A 198 7.54 35.03 -30.44
N SER A 199 6.44 35.63 -29.98
CA SER A 199 6.40 36.97 -29.40
C SER A 199 5.08 37.26 -28.70
N ALA A 200 5.05 38.27 -27.81
CA ALA A 200 3.80 38.87 -27.34
C ALA A 200 3.07 39.70 -28.42
N ALA A 201 3.78 40.11 -29.48
CA ALA A 201 3.21 40.82 -30.63
C ALA A 201 3.67 40.19 -31.95
N ILE A 202 2.79 39.41 -32.58
CA ILE A 202 3.03 38.75 -33.86
C ILE A 202 2.38 39.53 -35.00
N THR A 203 3.08 39.62 -36.12
CA THR A 203 2.51 40.00 -37.41
C THR A 203 3.19 39.19 -38.50
N GLY A 204 2.40 38.57 -39.37
CA GLY A 204 2.88 37.76 -40.48
C GLY A 204 1.75 37.34 -41.40
N SER A 205 1.99 36.28 -42.18
CA SER A 205 0.99 35.69 -43.05
C SER A 205 1.21 34.20 -43.21
N ALA A 206 0.14 33.43 -43.31
CA ALA A 206 0.15 31.99 -43.53
C ALA A 206 -0.91 31.61 -44.57
N ARG A 207 -0.96 30.34 -44.97
CA ARG A 207 -1.91 29.87 -45.97
C ARG A 207 -3.25 29.51 -45.34
N GLY A 208 -4.33 30.01 -45.91
CA GLY A 208 -5.69 29.71 -45.46
C GLY A 208 -6.74 29.97 -46.53
N TYR A 209 -8.00 29.98 -46.11
CA TYR A 209 -9.17 30.36 -46.89
C TYR A 209 -9.59 31.79 -46.55
N ALA A 210 -9.66 32.69 -47.53
CA ALA A 210 -10.13 34.06 -47.33
C ALA A 210 -11.65 34.19 -47.47
N THR A 211 -12.30 33.24 -48.15
CA THR A 211 -13.75 33.16 -48.38
C THR A 211 -14.20 31.70 -48.54
N GLY A 212 -15.51 31.44 -48.45
CA GLY A 212 -16.14 30.14 -48.67
C GLY A 212 -16.74 29.55 -47.39
N ASP A 213 -17.09 28.26 -47.44
CA ASP A 213 -17.71 27.54 -46.30
C ASP A 213 -16.69 26.73 -45.47
N ILE A 214 -15.40 26.76 -45.85
CA ILE A 214 -14.33 26.03 -45.16
C ILE A 214 -13.65 26.95 -44.15
N ARG A 215 -13.86 26.65 -42.86
CA ARG A 215 -13.21 27.34 -41.73
C ARG A 215 -11.69 27.12 -41.72
N ASN A 216 -10.96 28.13 -41.25
CA ASN A 216 -9.55 27.97 -40.91
C ASN A 216 -9.40 27.49 -39.46
N LEU A 217 -8.32 26.74 -39.19
CA LEU A 217 -7.94 26.33 -37.84
C LEU A 217 -6.86 27.28 -37.29
N ILE A 218 -7.03 27.79 -36.08
CA ILE A 218 -6.03 28.62 -35.39
C ILE A 218 -5.57 27.89 -34.14
N THR A 219 -4.25 27.72 -34.00
CA THR A 219 -3.60 27.24 -32.78
C THR A 219 -2.92 28.42 -32.08
N ILE A 220 -3.15 28.56 -30.78
CA ILE A 220 -2.36 29.40 -29.87
C ILE A 220 -1.53 28.47 -28.97
N GLN A 221 -0.26 28.81 -28.80
CA GLN A 221 0.68 28.18 -27.87
C GLN A 221 1.38 29.29 -27.09
N LEU A 222 1.23 29.34 -25.77
CA LEU A 222 1.99 30.27 -24.92
C LEU A 222 3.46 29.82 -24.81
N ALA A 223 4.35 30.76 -24.51
CA ALA A 223 5.76 30.47 -24.25
C ALA A 223 5.90 29.62 -22.97
N PHE A 224 6.93 28.76 -22.93
CA PHE A 224 7.15 27.85 -21.79
C PHE A 224 7.28 28.61 -20.46
N GLY A 225 6.47 28.22 -19.48
CA GLY A 225 6.42 28.86 -18.16
C GLY A 225 5.54 30.10 -18.06
N ASP A 226 4.87 30.54 -19.14
CA ASP A 226 4.03 31.74 -19.13
C ASP A 226 2.58 31.50 -18.66
N GLY A 227 2.28 30.32 -18.10
CA GLY A 227 0.98 29.98 -17.53
C GLY A 227 -0.05 29.52 -18.57
N THR A 228 -1.33 29.85 -18.34
CA THR A 228 -2.46 29.36 -19.12
C THR A 228 -3.22 30.47 -19.86
N ILE A 229 -3.96 30.09 -20.91
CA ILE A 229 -4.79 31.00 -21.71
C ILE A 229 -6.06 31.34 -20.93
N GLY A 230 -6.33 32.64 -20.73
CA GLY A 230 -7.51 33.14 -20.02
C GLY A 230 -8.67 33.54 -20.93
N SER A 231 -8.38 34.14 -22.09
CA SER A 231 -9.38 34.47 -23.12
C SER A 231 -8.73 34.64 -24.49
N ILE A 232 -9.45 34.32 -25.57
CA ILE A 232 -9.05 34.65 -26.94
C ILE A 232 -10.19 35.39 -27.63
N ASN A 233 -9.89 36.52 -28.26
CA ASN A 233 -10.77 37.25 -29.17
C ASN A 233 -10.18 37.24 -30.58
N VAL A 234 -11.00 37.04 -31.61
CA VAL A 234 -10.58 37.08 -33.02
C VAL A 234 -11.52 38.00 -33.82
N ASN A 235 -10.93 39.00 -34.49
CA ASN A 235 -11.64 40.00 -35.29
C ASN A 235 -12.78 40.75 -34.54
N GLY A 236 -12.77 40.75 -33.21
CA GLY A 236 -13.78 41.39 -32.35
C GLY A 236 -14.72 40.40 -31.65
N GLU A 237 -14.73 39.12 -32.03
CA GLU A 237 -15.59 38.08 -31.46
C GLU A 237 -14.81 37.19 -30.47
N ASP A 238 -15.40 36.91 -29.31
CA ASP A 238 -14.77 36.10 -28.25
C ASP A 238 -14.92 34.60 -28.52
N ILE A 239 -13.81 33.86 -28.43
CA ILE A 239 -13.77 32.41 -28.57
C ILE A 239 -14.17 31.75 -27.26
N ASN A 240 -15.20 30.91 -27.29
CA ASN A 240 -15.61 30.13 -26.12
C ASN A 240 -14.53 29.08 -25.78
N LEU A 241 -13.95 29.18 -24.59
CA LEU A 241 -12.94 28.25 -24.09
C LEU A 241 -13.60 27.19 -23.18
N PRO A 242 -13.17 25.91 -23.23
CA PRO A 242 -13.55 24.93 -22.22
C PRO A 242 -12.93 25.27 -20.86
N GLU A 243 -13.40 24.62 -19.80
CA GLU A 243 -12.75 24.71 -18.49
C GLU A 243 -11.33 24.12 -18.55
N ASN A 244 -10.39 24.73 -17.82
CA ASN A 244 -9.00 24.29 -17.69
C ASN A 244 -8.19 24.21 -19.01
N VAL A 245 -8.36 25.18 -19.92
CA VAL A 245 -7.39 25.39 -21.02
C VAL A 245 -5.99 25.63 -20.45
N GLY A 246 -5.00 24.90 -20.98
CA GLY A 246 -3.59 25.01 -20.62
C GLY A 246 -2.87 26.17 -21.30
N ASP A 247 -1.61 25.93 -21.66
CA ASP A 247 -0.76 26.81 -22.47
C ASP A 247 -1.06 26.73 -23.98
N ARG A 248 -1.68 25.63 -24.44
CA ARG A 248 -2.07 25.42 -25.85
C ARG A 248 -3.58 25.32 -26.02
N PHE A 249 -4.12 25.97 -27.07
CA PHE A 249 -5.51 25.79 -27.50
C PHE A 249 -5.64 25.87 -29.02
N GLU A 250 -6.64 25.20 -29.58
CA GLU A 250 -6.87 25.09 -31.03
C GLU A 250 -8.36 25.14 -31.35
N PHE A 251 -8.75 25.99 -32.31
CA PHE A 251 -10.15 26.29 -32.60
C PHE A 251 -10.36 26.71 -34.06
N ALA A 252 -11.59 26.52 -34.56
CA ALA A 252 -11.95 26.84 -35.94
C ALA A 252 -12.66 28.21 -36.04
N VAL A 253 -12.31 29.00 -37.06
CA VAL A 253 -12.85 30.34 -37.35
C VAL A 253 -13.34 30.44 -38.79
N GLU A 254 -14.34 31.30 -39.03
CA GLU A 254 -14.83 31.56 -40.39
C GLU A 254 -13.73 32.14 -41.30
N PRO A 255 -13.72 31.79 -42.60
CA PRO A 255 -12.69 32.23 -43.52
C PRO A 255 -12.70 33.75 -43.71
N SER A 256 -11.51 34.35 -43.74
CA SER A 256 -11.31 35.80 -43.77
C SER A 256 -9.96 36.14 -44.38
N ASP A 257 -9.83 37.30 -45.03
CA ASP A 257 -8.56 37.79 -45.59
C ASP A 257 -7.52 38.10 -44.51
N SER A 258 -7.97 38.33 -43.28
CA SER A 258 -7.14 38.71 -42.16
C SER A 258 -7.72 38.32 -40.79
N TYR A 259 -6.83 37.97 -39.86
CA TYR A 259 -7.17 37.71 -38.47
C TYR A 259 -6.39 38.65 -37.54
N ASN A 260 -7.14 39.40 -36.73
CA ASN A 260 -6.64 40.22 -35.63
C ASN A 260 -7.01 39.50 -34.33
N ILE A 261 -6.02 38.91 -33.67
CA ILE A 261 -6.18 38.04 -32.50
C ILE A 261 -5.74 38.82 -31.26
N VAL A 262 -6.52 38.78 -30.19
CA VAL A 262 -6.12 39.26 -28.86
C VAL A 262 -6.25 38.11 -27.87
N VAL A 263 -5.12 37.63 -27.38
CA VAL A 263 -5.03 36.64 -26.31
C VAL A 263 -4.83 37.37 -24.99
N LYS A 264 -5.42 36.87 -23.90
CA LYS A 264 -5.08 37.28 -22.54
C LYS A 264 -4.65 36.09 -21.71
N LYS A 265 -3.68 36.32 -20.83
CA LYS A 265 -3.22 35.36 -19.81
C LYS A 265 -4.32 35.13 -18.79
N SER A 266 -4.43 33.90 -18.28
CA SER A 266 -5.37 33.61 -17.20
C SER A 266 -4.95 34.34 -15.92
N THR A 267 -5.92 35.00 -15.28
CA THR A 267 -5.76 35.56 -13.94
C THR A 267 -6.12 34.56 -12.84
N ALA A 268 -6.57 33.34 -13.21
CA ALA A 268 -6.70 32.26 -12.25
C ALA A 268 -5.29 31.81 -11.82
N VAL A 269 -5.01 31.92 -10.52
CA VAL A 269 -3.82 31.30 -9.94
C VAL A 269 -4.06 29.79 -9.98
N VAL A 270 -3.43 29.10 -10.93
CA VAL A 270 -3.35 27.64 -10.88
C VAL A 270 -2.45 27.30 -9.69
N PRO A 271 -2.98 26.71 -8.59
CA PRO A 271 -2.18 26.45 -7.41
C PRO A 271 -1.13 25.38 -7.75
N VAL A 272 0.15 25.73 -7.60
CA VAL A 272 1.23 24.80 -7.91
C VAL A 272 1.22 23.70 -6.83
N PRO A 273 1.13 22.41 -7.21
CA PRO A 273 1.10 21.33 -6.22
C PRO A 273 2.31 21.34 -5.28
N ARG A 274 2.13 20.74 -4.11
CA ARG A 274 3.16 20.56 -3.08
C ARG A 274 3.24 19.08 -2.70
N THR A 275 4.45 18.63 -2.35
CA THR A 275 4.67 17.24 -1.97
C THR A 275 4.58 17.05 -0.46
N ILE A 276 3.82 16.06 -0.02
CA ILE A 276 3.95 15.47 1.31
C ILE A 276 4.86 14.24 1.18
N ILE A 277 5.83 14.06 2.07
CA ILE A 277 6.71 12.88 2.10
C ILE A 277 6.98 12.39 3.52
N TRP A 278 7.14 11.07 3.68
CA TRP A 278 7.64 10.43 4.91
C TRP A 278 8.39 9.13 4.60
N ALA A 279 9.33 8.75 5.47
CA ALA A 279 10.00 7.45 5.41
C ALA A 279 10.44 6.98 6.79
N ALA A 280 10.21 5.71 7.11
CA ALA A 280 10.67 5.10 8.36
C ALA A 280 12.15 4.67 8.36
N ASP A 281 12.73 4.40 7.18
CA ASP A 281 14.15 4.11 7.05
C ASP A 281 14.78 4.64 5.75
N ARG A 282 16.06 4.31 5.53
CA ARG A 282 16.89 4.84 4.45
C ARG A 282 17.09 3.88 3.27
N LYS A 283 16.37 2.76 3.17
CA LYS A 283 16.53 1.75 2.10
C LYS A 283 16.30 2.38 0.72
N ASP A 284 15.15 3.04 0.56
CA ASP A 284 14.71 3.60 -0.71
C ASP A 284 15.28 5.03 -0.95
N ASN A 285 15.75 5.70 0.11
CA ASN A 285 16.53 6.94 0.01
C ASN A 285 17.66 7.03 1.05
N SER A 286 18.88 6.68 0.61
CA SER A 286 20.08 6.70 1.46
C SER A 286 20.59 8.09 1.87
N SER A 287 20.04 9.17 1.30
CA SER A 287 20.46 10.56 1.60
C SER A 287 19.81 11.16 2.86
N LEU A 288 18.73 10.55 3.36
CA LEU A 288 18.05 10.96 4.59
C LEU A 288 18.97 10.81 5.80
N ARG A 289 18.85 11.72 6.77
CA ARG A 289 19.48 11.65 8.10
C ARG A 289 18.55 10.95 9.07
N ASP A 290 19.05 10.57 10.26
CA ASP A 290 18.16 9.93 11.25
C ASP A 290 17.04 10.86 11.72
N ASP A 291 17.26 12.17 11.80
CA ASP A 291 16.24 13.15 12.20
C ASP A 291 15.25 13.47 11.07
N ASP A 292 15.56 13.05 9.84
CA ASP A 292 14.66 13.11 8.69
C ASP A 292 13.69 11.90 8.67
N LEU A 293 13.82 10.92 9.56
CA LEU A 293 12.98 9.73 9.56
C LEU A 293 11.73 9.85 10.44
N LEU A 294 10.63 9.27 9.97
CA LEU A 294 9.48 8.93 10.80
C LEU A 294 9.89 7.78 11.74
N LYS A 295 9.56 7.90 13.03
CA LYS A 295 9.94 6.91 14.05
C LYS A 295 8.82 6.74 15.05
N ASN A 296 8.73 5.54 15.63
CA ASN A 296 7.84 5.22 16.74
C ASN A 296 6.34 5.35 16.40
N GLY A 297 5.95 4.99 15.17
CA GLY A 297 4.58 5.03 14.67
C GLY A 297 4.49 5.13 13.15
N THR A 298 3.28 4.98 12.62
CA THR A 298 2.98 4.99 11.18
C THR A 298 2.16 6.20 10.72
N VAL A 299 2.32 6.52 9.44
CA VAL A 299 1.54 7.51 8.70
C VAL A 299 0.88 6.81 7.51
N GLU A 300 -0.41 7.07 7.33
CA GLU A 300 -1.25 6.60 6.22
C GLU A 300 -2.15 7.77 5.80
N ILE A 301 -2.26 8.05 4.50
CA ILE A 301 -3.27 8.99 3.97
C ILE A 301 -4.52 8.19 3.62
N LEU A 302 -5.64 8.57 4.22
CA LEU A 302 -6.96 7.94 4.06
C LEU A 302 -7.79 8.60 2.96
N ASP A 303 -7.73 9.93 2.87
CA ASP A 303 -8.52 10.74 1.94
C ASP A 303 -7.82 12.08 1.67
N ILE A 304 -8.13 12.70 0.54
CA ILE A 304 -7.76 14.08 0.20
C ILE A 304 -9.04 14.78 -0.29
N LYS A 305 -9.33 15.95 0.26
CA LYS A 305 -10.53 16.74 -0.05
C LYS A 305 -10.16 18.07 -0.70
N ASP A 306 -11.01 18.56 -1.60
CA ASP A 306 -10.92 19.93 -2.12
C ASP A 306 -11.32 20.99 -1.06
N GLU A 307 -11.17 22.27 -1.38
CA GLU A 307 -11.56 23.39 -0.49
C GLU A 307 -13.07 23.42 -0.17
N ALA A 308 -13.90 22.70 -0.94
CA ALA A 308 -15.33 22.56 -0.70
C ALA A 308 -15.69 21.30 0.12
N GLY A 309 -14.69 20.49 0.50
CA GLY A 309 -14.84 19.28 1.30
C GLY A 309 -15.17 18.00 0.52
N ASN A 310 -15.15 18.02 -0.82
CA ASN A 310 -15.36 16.82 -1.64
C ASN A 310 -14.08 15.99 -1.72
N SER A 311 -14.17 14.68 -1.53
CA SER A 311 -13.03 13.77 -1.77
C SER A 311 -12.62 13.81 -3.25
N VAL A 312 -11.31 14.02 -3.50
CA VAL A 312 -10.68 13.90 -4.82
C VAL A 312 -9.99 12.54 -5.02
N GLY A 313 -10.04 11.68 -4.00
CA GLY A 313 -9.43 10.35 -4.00
C GLY A 313 -7.90 10.36 -3.88
N LEU A 314 -7.31 9.16 -3.93
CA LEU A 314 -5.89 8.91 -3.65
C LEU A 314 -5.03 8.74 -4.91
N GLY A 315 -5.50 9.15 -6.09
CA GLY A 315 -4.82 8.92 -7.38
C GLY A 315 -3.44 9.60 -7.53
N TYR A 316 -3.08 10.50 -6.60
CA TYR A 316 -1.77 11.17 -6.52
C TYR A 316 -1.03 10.84 -5.21
N VAL A 317 -1.35 9.70 -4.58
CA VAL A 317 -0.69 9.18 -3.38
C VAL A 317 -0.03 7.83 -3.71
N ASP A 318 1.26 7.74 -3.42
CA ASP A 318 2.05 6.52 -3.47
C ASP A 318 2.53 6.22 -2.04
N GLN A 319 2.04 5.14 -1.43
CA GLN A 319 2.35 4.80 -0.03
C GLN A 319 2.46 3.28 0.18
N ASP A 320 3.50 2.88 0.88
CA ASP A 320 3.81 1.50 1.28
C ASP A 320 3.65 1.39 2.80
N LEU A 321 2.58 0.71 3.23
CA LEU A 321 2.21 0.58 4.63
C LEU A 321 3.06 -0.47 5.38
N GLU A 322 3.74 -1.39 4.68
CA GLU A 322 4.64 -2.36 5.30
C GLU A 322 6.02 -1.75 5.57
N LYS A 323 6.51 -0.88 4.68
CA LYS A 323 7.72 -0.07 4.88
C LYS A 323 7.49 1.18 5.72
N ASN A 324 6.25 1.65 5.84
CA ASN A 324 5.89 2.95 6.43
C ASN A 324 6.63 4.12 5.72
N THR A 325 6.46 4.16 4.40
CA THR A 325 7.04 5.18 3.49
C THR A 325 5.97 5.69 2.55
N GLY A 326 5.96 6.98 2.21
CA GLY A 326 5.00 7.50 1.24
C GLY A 326 5.28 8.90 0.73
N MET A 327 4.58 9.22 -0.36
CA MET A 327 4.60 10.49 -1.09
C MET A 327 3.18 10.82 -1.56
N ALA A 328 2.76 12.07 -1.41
CA ALA A 328 1.54 12.58 -2.02
C ALA A 328 1.80 13.91 -2.73
N VAL A 329 1.15 14.12 -3.88
CA VAL A 329 1.13 15.42 -4.59
C VAL A 329 -0.22 16.07 -4.34
N VAL A 330 -0.23 17.15 -3.56
CA VAL A 330 -1.45 17.77 -3.00
C VAL A 330 -1.52 19.24 -3.37
N ILE A 331 -2.72 19.74 -3.63
CA ILE A 331 -2.97 21.16 -3.91
C ILE A 331 -3.00 21.94 -2.58
N PRO A 332 -2.27 23.07 -2.43
CA PRO A 332 -2.42 23.96 -1.28
C PRO A 332 -3.88 24.38 -1.08
N GLY A 333 -4.37 24.33 0.16
CA GLY A 333 -5.79 24.53 0.51
C GLY A 333 -6.61 23.24 0.64
N SER A 334 -6.20 22.13 0.01
CA SER A 334 -6.84 20.83 0.20
C SER A 334 -6.67 20.29 1.63
N THR A 335 -7.72 19.65 2.15
CA THR A 335 -7.65 18.93 3.44
C THR A 335 -7.22 17.49 3.22
N VAL A 336 -6.10 17.10 3.80
CA VAL A 336 -5.60 15.72 3.83
C VAL A 336 -6.06 15.06 5.12
N VAL A 337 -6.64 13.85 5.02
CA VAL A 337 -7.04 13.04 6.16
C VAL A 337 -5.99 11.97 6.39
N PHE A 338 -5.21 12.11 7.47
CA PHE A 338 -4.23 11.14 7.91
C PHE A 338 -4.80 10.15 8.92
N ARG A 339 -4.25 8.94 8.96
CA ARG A 339 -4.13 8.13 10.18
C ARG A 339 -2.70 8.25 10.70
N LEU A 340 -2.54 8.77 11.92
CA LEU A 340 -1.27 8.92 12.63
C LEU A 340 -1.29 7.98 13.84
N LYS A 341 -0.74 6.78 13.67
CA LYS A 341 -0.76 5.73 14.71
C LYS A 341 0.60 5.67 15.41
N PRO A 342 0.74 6.12 16.67
CA PRO A 342 1.98 5.92 17.42
C PRO A 342 2.18 4.44 17.75
N ASP A 343 3.43 4.01 17.89
CA ASP A 343 3.77 2.71 18.46
C ASP A 343 3.44 2.69 19.97
N TYR A 344 3.34 1.50 20.58
CA TYR A 344 3.15 1.38 22.02
C TYR A 344 4.36 1.95 22.81
N GLY A 345 4.07 2.72 23.85
CA GLY A 345 5.03 3.56 24.60
C GLY A 345 5.26 4.94 23.99
N TYR A 346 4.54 5.32 22.94
CA TYR A 346 4.66 6.60 22.24
C TYR A 346 3.30 7.24 21.98
N GLN A 347 3.31 8.54 21.69
CA GLN A 347 2.13 9.37 21.46
C GLN A 347 2.40 10.41 20.38
N LEU A 348 1.36 10.86 19.67
CA LEU A 348 1.46 12.12 18.93
C LEU A 348 1.61 13.25 19.95
N THR A 349 2.76 13.92 19.96
CA THR A 349 3.07 15.00 20.93
C THR A 349 3.20 16.38 20.29
N SER A 350 3.04 16.45 18.96
CA SER A 350 2.88 17.69 18.20
C SER A 350 1.49 17.73 17.58
N ILE A 351 0.72 18.78 17.86
CA ILE A 351 -0.48 19.15 17.08
C ILE A 351 -0.13 19.81 15.73
N LYS A 352 1.15 19.85 15.32
CA LYS A 352 1.62 20.61 14.16
C LYS A 352 2.52 19.79 13.22
N ILE A 353 2.39 20.05 11.92
CA ILE A 353 3.33 19.62 10.87
C ILE A 353 3.63 20.85 9.99
N ASN A 354 4.92 21.24 9.87
CA ASN A 354 5.35 22.49 9.22
C ASN A 354 4.55 23.72 9.70
N ASP A 355 4.47 23.88 11.03
CA ASP A 355 3.69 24.91 11.74
C ASP A 355 2.16 24.90 11.55
N GLU A 356 1.62 24.20 10.56
CA GLU A 356 0.16 24.08 10.36
C GLU A 356 -0.46 23.02 11.29
N VAL A 357 -1.69 23.25 11.75
CA VAL A 357 -2.31 22.52 12.87
C VAL A 357 -3.16 21.34 12.41
N LEU A 358 -2.96 20.19 13.07
CA LEU A 358 -3.78 18.98 12.93
C LEU A 358 -5.08 19.11 13.71
N THR A 359 -6.22 18.83 13.06
CA THR A 359 -7.53 18.70 13.71
C THR A 359 -7.88 17.23 13.87
N ALA A 360 -8.01 16.74 15.10
CA ALA A 360 -8.31 15.33 15.35
C ALA A 360 -9.77 14.97 15.01
N GLY A 361 -9.97 13.84 14.32
CA GLY A 361 -11.28 13.32 13.94
C GLY A 361 -11.97 12.51 15.04
N GLU A 362 -13.19 12.04 14.75
CA GLU A 362 -13.92 11.14 15.66
C GLU A 362 -13.28 9.74 15.69
N GLU A 363 -12.85 9.22 14.54
CA GLU A 363 -12.13 7.94 14.45
C GLU A 363 -10.74 8.00 15.10
N GLN A 364 -10.38 6.94 15.82
CA GLN A 364 -9.10 6.85 16.54
C GLN A 364 -7.90 7.09 15.62
N SER A 365 -6.95 7.92 16.08
CA SER A 365 -5.73 8.27 15.35
C SER A 365 -5.97 8.98 14.01
N THR A 366 -7.19 9.45 13.70
CA THR A 366 -7.45 10.23 12.49
C THR A 366 -7.25 11.73 12.71
N PHE A 367 -6.64 12.41 11.74
CA PHE A 367 -6.35 13.83 11.79
C PHE A 367 -6.54 14.48 10.42
N GLU A 368 -7.24 15.60 10.37
CA GLU A 368 -7.32 16.48 9.20
C GLU A 368 -6.21 17.52 9.23
N TYR A 369 -5.60 17.77 8.07
CA TYR A 369 -4.49 18.70 7.86
C TYR A 369 -4.74 19.53 6.61
N VAL A 370 -4.77 20.85 6.71
CA VAL A 370 -4.89 21.74 5.54
C VAL A 370 -3.52 21.88 4.89
N MET A 371 -3.41 21.55 3.61
CA MET A 371 -2.13 21.57 2.90
C MET A 371 -1.62 23.01 2.72
N PRO A 372 -0.43 23.38 3.25
CA PRO A 372 0.13 24.71 3.06
C PRO A 372 0.78 24.88 1.68
N ASP A 373 1.09 26.12 1.27
CA ASP A 373 1.82 26.40 0.01
C ASP A 373 3.34 26.09 0.09
N THR A 374 3.73 25.09 0.88
CA THR A 374 5.09 24.55 0.98
C THR A 374 5.07 23.03 0.94
N ASN A 375 6.16 22.42 0.52
CA ASN A 375 6.34 20.98 0.65
C ASN A 375 6.38 20.60 2.14
N VAL A 376 5.84 19.44 2.46
CA VAL A 376 5.64 18.90 3.81
C VAL A 376 6.47 17.63 3.97
N HIS A 377 7.13 17.50 5.11
CA HIS A 377 7.95 16.35 5.45
C HIS A 377 7.62 15.91 6.87
N ILE A 378 7.21 14.65 7.03
CA ILE A 378 6.70 14.13 8.30
C ILE A 378 7.77 13.26 8.96
N SER A 379 8.50 13.84 9.90
CA SER A 379 9.51 13.17 10.73
C SER A 379 9.34 13.51 12.21
N GLY A 380 9.80 12.64 13.11
CA GLY A 380 9.90 12.95 14.55
C GLY A 380 8.62 13.25 15.36
N ILE A 381 7.41 13.13 14.79
CA ILE A 381 6.15 13.58 15.43
C ILE A 381 5.71 12.77 16.68
N PHE A 382 6.20 11.54 16.83
CA PHE A 382 5.81 10.64 17.91
C PHE A 382 6.83 10.68 19.08
N GLY A 383 6.39 11.23 20.21
CA GLY A 383 7.17 11.39 21.44
C GLY A 383 6.92 10.26 22.43
N LYS A 384 7.94 9.87 23.21
CA LYS A 384 7.81 8.76 24.17
C LYS A 384 6.95 9.16 25.37
N VAL A 385 5.98 8.32 25.72
CA VAL A 385 5.11 8.47 26.90
C VAL A 385 4.94 7.11 27.55
N GLU A 386 5.55 6.93 28.72
CA GLU A 386 5.44 5.70 29.52
C GLU A 386 4.00 5.48 30.03
N ASP A 387 3.67 4.24 30.33
CA ASP A 387 2.47 3.90 31.11
C ASP A 387 2.49 4.57 32.49
N ARG A 388 1.31 4.93 33.01
CA ARG A 388 1.17 5.58 34.33
C ARG A 388 0.04 5.02 35.18
N VAL A 389 0.13 5.23 36.49
CA VAL A 389 -0.91 4.89 37.46
C VAL A 389 -1.53 6.18 38.02
N ASP A 390 -2.80 6.38 37.71
CA ASP A 390 -3.59 7.50 38.24
C ASP A 390 -4.22 7.04 39.56
N ALA A 391 -3.45 7.18 40.64
CA ALA A 391 -3.85 6.84 42.00
C ALA A 391 -4.75 7.94 42.59
N VAL A 392 -6.02 7.61 42.80
CA VAL A 392 -7.07 8.50 43.31
C VAL A 392 -7.67 7.98 44.63
N ALA A 393 -7.61 6.67 44.87
CA ALA A 393 -8.09 6.01 46.08
C ALA A 393 -7.39 6.53 47.36
N GLU A 394 -8.15 6.73 48.45
CA GLU A 394 -7.60 7.29 49.72
C GLU A 394 -6.44 6.46 50.28
N ASP A 395 -6.52 5.13 50.16
CA ASP A 395 -5.50 4.19 50.64
C ASP A 395 -4.26 4.08 49.74
N ILE A 396 -4.19 4.74 48.57
CA ILE A 396 -3.15 4.53 47.56
C ILE A 396 -2.44 5.84 47.18
N LYS A 397 -1.12 5.90 47.38
CA LYS A 397 -0.30 7.10 47.13
C LYS A 397 0.27 7.19 45.72
N SER A 398 0.60 6.05 45.13
CA SER A 398 1.20 5.93 43.80
C SER A 398 1.17 4.46 43.36
N GLY A 399 1.61 4.19 42.14
CA GLY A 399 1.87 2.83 41.70
C GLY A 399 2.65 2.77 40.39
N THR A 400 2.94 1.55 39.96
CA THR A 400 3.43 1.24 38.62
C THR A 400 2.61 0.10 38.02
N VAL A 401 2.31 0.21 36.73
CA VAL A 401 1.79 -0.88 35.90
C VAL A 401 2.88 -1.32 34.94
N LYS A 402 2.96 -2.62 34.66
CA LYS A 402 3.77 -3.18 33.59
C LYS A 402 2.95 -4.24 32.85
N LEU A 403 2.58 -3.94 31.61
CA LEU A 403 1.86 -4.87 30.73
C LEU A 403 2.77 -6.01 30.22
N GLY A 404 2.15 -7.01 29.60
CA GLY A 404 2.85 -8.02 28.82
C GLY A 404 3.45 -7.44 27.53
N GLU A 405 4.44 -8.13 26.98
CA GLU A 405 5.01 -7.79 25.67
C GLU A 405 3.99 -8.08 24.56
N GLY A 406 3.75 -7.11 23.67
CA GLY A 406 2.74 -7.22 22.61
C GLY A 406 1.28 -7.12 23.09
N GLU A 407 1.02 -6.75 24.35
CA GLU A 407 -0.34 -6.63 24.91
C GLU A 407 -1.09 -5.38 24.40
N LEU A 408 -0.35 -4.33 24.00
CA LEU A 408 -0.85 -3.16 23.26
C LEU A 408 0.02 -2.92 22.03
N ASP A 409 -0.61 -2.41 20.97
CA ASP A 409 -0.01 -2.15 19.66
C ASP A 409 0.20 -0.65 19.37
N SER A 410 -0.29 0.23 20.24
CA SER A 410 -0.30 1.68 20.04
C SER A 410 -0.53 2.44 21.35
N GLY A 411 -0.01 3.66 21.43
CA GLY A 411 -0.30 4.60 22.52
C GLY A 411 0.38 4.21 23.84
N SER A 412 -0.28 4.54 24.96
CA SER A 412 0.19 4.25 26.33
C SER A 412 -0.98 3.74 27.18
N ALA A 413 -0.70 3.13 28.33
CA ALA A 413 -1.73 2.72 29.27
C ALA A 413 -1.85 3.66 30.49
N ILE A 414 -3.10 3.94 30.90
CA ILE A 414 -3.41 4.52 32.21
C ILE A 414 -4.10 3.45 33.05
N LEU A 415 -3.50 3.12 34.20
CA LEU A 415 -4.13 2.35 35.25
C LEU A 415 -4.74 3.32 36.29
N SER A 416 -6.05 3.54 36.24
CA SER A 416 -6.76 4.33 37.26
C SER A 416 -7.05 3.45 38.48
N VAL A 417 -6.70 3.93 39.68
CA VAL A 417 -6.94 3.24 40.96
C VAL A 417 -7.81 4.11 41.84
N LEU A 418 -9.06 3.71 42.02
CA LEU A 418 -10.14 4.43 42.69
C LEU A 418 -10.62 3.66 43.92
N ASP A 419 -11.29 4.31 44.87
CA ASP A 419 -11.99 3.60 45.94
C ASP A 419 -13.20 2.83 45.38
N ALA A 420 -13.49 1.63 45.91
CA ALA A 420 -14.57 0.80 45.39
C ALA A 420 -15.95 1.21 45.93
N GLU A 421 -16.75 1.84 45.06
CA GLU A 421 -18.18 2.08 45.23
C GLU A 421 -18.98 0.77 45.10
N MET A 422 -18.99 -0.03 46.16
CA MET A 422 -19.72 -1.31 46.24
C MET A 422 -20.74 -1.26 47.39
N SER A 423 -21.84 -2.01 47.26
CA SER A 423 -22.79 -2.20 48.35
C SER A 423 -22.16 -2.96 49.52
N LYS A 424 -22.81 -2.94 50.69
CA LYS A 424 -22.29 -3.69 51.85
C LYS A 424 -22.28 -5.19 51.56
N GLU A 425 -23.34 -5.70 50.95
CA GLU A 425 -23.52 -7.11 50.62
C GLU A 425 -22.39 -7.59 49.71
N ALA A 426 -22.03 -6.82 48.68
CA ALA A 426 -20.90 -7.13 47.80
C ALA A 426 -19.55 -7.10 48.52
N LYS A 427 -19.35 -6.18 49.49
CA LYS A 427 -18.13 -6.13 50.31
C LYS A 427 -18.03 -7.30 51.30
N ASP A 428 -19.16 -7.73 51.86
CA ASP A 428 -19.28 -8.89 52.75
C ASP A 428 -19.10 -10.22 51.97
N ASP A 429 -19.67 -10.36 50.77
CA ASP A 429 -19.49 -11.52 49.87
C ASP A 429 -18.04 -11.67 49.39
N LEU A 430 -17.42 -10.56 48.96
CA LEU A 430 -16.03 -10.53 48.53
C LEU A 430 -15.09 -10.91 49.70
N ALA A 431 -15.33 -10.38 50.91
CA ALA A 431 -14.57 -10.78 52.10
C ALA A 431 -14.80 -12.26 52.48
N ALA A 432 -16.01 -12.80 52.27
CA ALA A 432 -16.33 -14.19 52.53
C ALA A 432 -15.58 -15.19 51.61
N SER A 433 -14.96 -14.74 50.52
CA SER A 433 -14.04 -15.54 49.70
C SER A 433 -12.71 -15.85 50.40
N VAL A 434 -12.26 -15.01 51.34
CA VAL A 434 -10.94 -15.08 52.01
C VAL A 434 -11.06 -15.14 53.53
N LYS A 435 -11.84 -16.11 54.04
CA LYS A 435 -12.27 -16.23 55.45
C LYS A 435 -11.20 -16.22 56.55
N GLU A 436 -9.92 -16.42 56.21
CA GLU A 436 -8.79 -16.32 57.16
C GLU A 436 -8.01 -14.99 57.06
N TYR A 437 -8.36 -14.10 56.13
CA TYR A 437 -7.71 -12.81 55.90
C TYR A 437 -8.63 -11.65 56.32
N LYS A 438 -8.04 -10.59 56.86
CA LYS A 438 -8.67 -9.30 57.14
C LYS A 438 -8.53 -8.42 55.90
N VAL A 439 -9.65 -8.06 55.28
CA VAL A 439 -9.64 -7.02 54.23
C VAL A 439 -9.24 -5.68 54.86
N SER A 440 -8.29 -5.00 54.22
CA SER A 440 -7.79 -3.68 54.63
C SER A 440 -8.34 -2.55 53.76
N SER A 441 -8.51 -2.78 52.46
CA SER A 441 -9.03 -1.78 51.51
C SER A 441 -9.77 -2.45 50.34
N TYR A 442 -10.68 -1.71 49.70
CA TYR A 442 -11.42 -2.13 48.50
C TYR A 442 -11.22 -1.10 47.38
N LEU A 443 -10.68 -1.52 46.25
CA LEU A 443 -10.26 -0.65 45.14
C LEU A 443 -11.02 -0.98 43.85
N ASN A 444 -11.43 0.02 43.07
CA ASN A 444 -11.84 -0.16 41.69
C ASN A 444 -10.65 0.22 40.78
N ILE A 445 -10.12 -0.77 40.05
CA ILE A 445 -8.95 -0.60 39.19
C ILE A 445 -9.39 -0.75 37.73
N LYS A 446 -9.10 0.27 36.92
CA LYS A 446 -9.43 0.32 35.49
C LYS A 446 -8.15 0.50 34.68
N LEU A 447 -7.99 -0.25 33.59
CA LEU A 447 -6.98 0.04 32.57
C LEU A 447 -7.65 0.70 31.36
N ASN A 448 -7.01 1.72 30.79
CA ASN A 448 -7.39 2.28 29.50
C ASN A 448 -6.13 2.41 28.62
N GLN A 449 -6.23 2.04 27.35
CA GLN A 449 -5.29 2.53 26.33
C GLN A 449 -5.68 3.97 26.00
N ILE A 450 -4.69 4.85 25.93
CA ILE A 450 -4.87 6.25 25.52
C ILE A 450 -4.06 6.56 24.26
N LEU A 451 -4.65 7.36 23.37
CA LEU A 451 -3.99 7.94 22.20
C LEU A 451 -4.21 9.45 22.21
N TYR A 452 -3.14 10.24 22.22
CA TYR A 452 -3.18 11.69 22.29
C TYR A 452 -3.68 12.30 20.97
N LYS A 453 -4.57 13.28 21.07
CA LYS A 453 -4.94 14.16 19.95
C LYS A 453 -3.90 15.28 19.79
N GLY A 454 -2.61 14.92 19.90
CA GLY A 454 -1.49 15.85 20.01
C GLY A 454 -1.25 16.47 21.40
N THR A 455 -2.06 16.15 22.41
CA THR A 455 -1.91 16.60 23.80
C THR A 455 -2.35 15.53 24.81
N ALA A 456 -1.86 15.62 26.05
CA ALA A 456 -2.21 14.72 27.15
C ALA A 456 -3.58 14.99 27.80
N GLU A 457 -4.19 16.15 27.49
CA GLU A 457 -5.48 16.59 28.06
C GLU A 457 -6.69 16.21 27.18
N ASP A 458 -6.47 15.92 25.89
CA ASP A 458 -7.50 15.45 24.96
C ASP A 458 -7.02 14.20 24.21
N VAL A 459 -7.72 13.09 24.42
CA VAL A 459 -7.29 11.75 24.05
C VAL A 459 -8.47 10.93 23.52
N TRP A 460 -8.19 9.97 22.64
CA TRP A 460 -9.05 8.79 22.51
C TRP A 460 -8.71 7.84 23.67
N SER A 461 -9.71 7.25 24.33
CA SER A 461 -9.53 6.42 25.54
C SER A 461 -10.35 5.14 25.44
N ASN A 462 -9.66 4.00 25.30
CA ASN A 462 -10.26 2.68 25.12
C ASN A 462 -10.18 1.89 26.44
N GLN A 463 -11.32 1.60 27.08
CA GLN A 463 -11.32 0.83 28.33
C GLN A 463 -10.99 -0.64 28.07
N ILE A 464 -9.98 -1.14 28.77
CA ILE A 464 -9.56 -2.54 28.74
C ILE A 464 -10.10 -3.23 30.00
N LYS A 465 -10.91 -4.27 29.81
CA LYS A 465 -11.50 -5.07 30.88
C LYS A 465 -10.77 -6.38 31.16
N GLN A 466 -10.02 -6.88 30.18
CA GLN A 466 -9.35 -8.16 30.20
C GLN A 466 -8.17 -8.13 29.22
N LEU A 467 -7.02 -8.62 29.69
CA LEU A 467 -5.78 -8.84 28.96
C LEU A 467 -5.62 -10.31 28.57
N GLN A 468 -4.80 -10.58 27.56
CA GLN A 468 -4.32 -11.92 27.22
C GLN A 468 -3.22 -12.36 28.19
N ASN A 469 -2.23 -11.50 28.42
CA ASN A 469 -1.14 -11.72 29.38
C ASN A 469 -1.40 -10.99 30.70
N LYS A 470 -0.84 -11.48 31.81
CA LYS A 470 -0.98 -10.80 33.10
C LYS A 470 -0.09 -9.56 33.17
N ALA A 471 -0.68 -8.41 33.47
CA ALA A 471 0.05 -7.24 33.90
C ALA A 471 0.57 -7.44 35.33
N THR A 472 1.78 -6.93 35.60
CA THR A 472 2.28 -6.75 36.97
C THR A 472 1.88 -5.37 37.46
N ILE A 473 1.21 -5.32 38.61
CA ILE A 473 0.79 -4.08 39.27
C ILE A 473 1.52 -3.99 40.61
N THR A 474 2.09 -2.83 40.90
CA THR A 474 2.62 -2.48 42.22
C THR A 474 1.96 -1.20 42.70
N LEU A 475 1.29 -1.24 43.85
CA LEU A 475 0.64 -0.08 44.46
C LEU A 475 1.35 0.29 45.76
N GLN A 476 1.65 1.58 45.96
CA GLN A 476 2.15 2.10 47.22
C GLN A 476 1.00 2.54 48.11
N LEU A 477 0.92 1.94 49.30
CA LEU A 477 -0.15 2.19 50.26
C LEU A 477 0.08 3.49 51.04
N ALA A 478 -1.02 4.12 51.45
CA ALA A 478 -1.00 5.31 52.27
C ALA A 478 -0.47 5.02 53.68
N GLN A 479 -0.86 3.89 54.24
CA GLN A 479 -0.46 3.37 55.55
C GLN A 479 0.06 1.93 55.44
N ASP A 480 0.57 1.42 56.55
CA ASP A 480 0.92 0.02 56.72
C ASP A 480 -0.34 -0.84 56.97
N ILE A 481 -0.29 -2.12 56.59
CA ILE A 481 -1.40 -3.07 56.71
C ILE A 481 -1.01 -4.27 57.57
N ASP A 482 -1.93 -4.73 58.44
CA ASP A 482 -1.67 -5.85 59.35
C ASP A 482 -1.62 -7.19 58.60
N GLY A 483 -0.50 -7.90 58.70
CA GLY A 483 -0.35 -9.24 58.15
C GLY A 483 1.10 -9.67 57.96
N ASP A 484 1.29 -10.98 57.80
CA ASP A 484 2.55 -11.59 57.35
C ASP A 484 2.39 -12.14 55.91
N GLU A 485 1.19 -12.64 55.59
CA GLU A 485 0.81 -13.11 54.26
C GLU A 485 -0.32 -12.25 53.68
N PHE A 486 -0.23 -11.93 52.39
CA PHE A 486 -1.14 -10.99 51.73
C PHE A 486 -1.67 -11.57 50.40
N VAL A 487 -2.93 -11.26 50.10
CA VAL A 487 -3.59 -11.61 48.85
C VAL A 487 -4.40 -10.44 48.31
N ILE A 488 -4.58 -10.42 47.00
CA ILE A 488 -5.59 -9.60 46.34
C ILE A 488 -6.78 -10.51 46.01
N VAL A 489 -7.98 -10.11 46.41
CA VAL A 489 -9.23 -10.68 45.87
C VAL A 489 -9.66 -9.84 44.68
N HIS A 490 -10.12 -10.47 43.61
CA HIS A 490 -10.54 -9.84 42.36
C HIS A 490 -11.96 -10.29 41.98
N GLU A 491 -12.88 -9.35 41.78
CA GLU A 491 -14.24 -9.60 41.28
C GLU A 491 -14.20 -9.68 39.74
N LYS A 492 -14.20 -10.88 39.16
CA LYS A 492 -14.15 -11.02 37.69
C LYS A 492 -15.44 -10.48 37.05
N GLN A 493 -15.37 -10.15 35.76
CA GLN A 493 -16.51 -9.60 34.97
C GLN A 493 -17.76 -10.52 34.92
N ASP A 494 -17.66 -11.77 35.38
CA ASP A 494 -18.78 -12.72 35.54
C ASP A 494 -19.43 -12.69 36.95
N GLY A 495 -19.00 -11.78 37.83
CA GLY A 495 -19.50 -11.64 39.20
C GLY A 495 -18.94 -12.69 40.18
N THR A 496 -17.92 -13.45 39.79
CA THR A 496 -17.28 -14.45 40.67
C THR A 496 -15.85 -14.08 41.04
N TYR A 497 -15.47 -14.38 42.27
CA TYR A 497 -14.19 -13.95 42.84
C TYR A 497 -13.04 -14.91 42.53
N GLU A 498 -11.84 -14.38 42.31
CA GLU A 498 -10.57 -15.13 42.36
C GLU A 498 -9.62 -14.55 43.42
N VAL A 499 -8.71 -15.38 43.92
CA VAL A 499 -7.68 -14.97 44.90
C VAL A 499 -6.31 -15.01 44.24
N ILE A 500 -5.68 -13.85 44.16
CA ILE A 500 -4.39 -13.61 43.51
C ILE A 500 -3.33 -13.46 44.60
N PRO A 501 -2.23 -14.26 44.58
CA PRO A 501 -1.11 -14.07 45.51
C PRO A 501 -0.49 -12.68 45.38
N ALA A 502 -0.14 -12.07 46.53
CA ALA A 502 0.47 -10.75 46.57
C ALA A 502 1.76 -10.76 47.41
N VAL A 503 2.69 -9.88 47.07
CA VAL A 503 3.92 -9.64 47.84
C VAL A 503 3.86 -8.23 48.41
N TYR A 504 3.91 -8.12 49.74
CA TYR A 504 3.99 -6.84 50.44
C TYR A 504 5.42 -6.56 50.89
N ASP A 505 5.98 -5.42 50.50
CA ASP A 505 7.21 -4.88 51.06
C ASP A 505 6.85 -3.76 52.05
N ALA A 506 6.88 -4.08 53.34
CA ALA A 506 6.60 -3.13 54.42
C ALA A 506 7.59 -1.96 54.50
N LYS A 507 8.81 -2.08 53.96
CA LYS A 507 9.80 -0.99 53.99
C LYS A 507 9.41 0.14 53.04
N ASN A 508 8.92 -0.21 51.85
CA ASN A 508 8.47 0.74 50.83
C ASN A 508 6.94 0.96 50.85
N ARG A 509 6.23 0.11 51.61
CA ARG A 509 4.77 -0.02 51.72
C ARG A 509 4.11 -0.28 50.38
N THR A 510 4.70 -1.17 49.61
CA THR A 510 4.26 -1.52 48.26
C THR A 510 3.71 -2.94 48.22
N ILE A 511 2.48 -3.10 47.72
CA ILE A 511 1.89 -4.41 47.41
C ILE A 511 1.99 -4.68 45.90
N THR A 512 2.55 -5.83 45.54
CA THR A 512 2.76 -6.25 44.15
C THR A 512 1.98 -7.54 43.85
N PHE A 513 1.27 -7.57 42.73
CA PHE A 513 0.46 -8.70 42.29
C PHE A 513 0.37 -8.78 40.75
N GLN A 514 -0.19 -9.87 40.22
CA GLN A 514 -0.36 -10.09 38.78
C GLN A 514 -1.81 -10.45 38.41
N THR A 515 -2.44 -9.60 37.61
CA THR A 515 -3.84 -9.76 37.15
C THR A 515 -3.92 -9.60 35.63
N SER A 516 -4.98 -10.13 35.03
CA SER A 516 -5.34 -9.87 33.63
C SER A 516 -6.74 -9.28 33.46
N GLY A 517 -7.63 -9.37 34.45
CA GLY A 517 -8.88 -8.60 34.45
C GLY A 517 -8.67 -7.18 34.98
N PHE A 518 -9.71 -6.33 34.90
CA PHE A 518 -9.81 -5.03 35.57
C PHE A 518 -11.24 -4.73 36.02
N SER A 519 -11.44 -4.50 37.32
CA SER A 519 -12.75 -4.37 37.99
C SER A 519 -12.57 -3.96 39.47
N ASN A 520 -13.37 -4.49 40.40
CA ASN A 520 -13.18 -4.33 41.84
C ASN A 520 -12.18 -5.35 42.40
N TYR A 521 -11.42 -4.90 43.39
CA TYR A 521 -10.42 -5.66 44.12
C TYR A 521 -10.52 -5.39 45.61
N ALA A 522 -9.98 -6.29 46.43
CA ALA A 522 -9.68 -6.00 47.82
C ALA A 522 -8.28 -6.47 48.22
N ILE A 523 -7.60 -5.66 49.03
CA ILE A 523 -6.32 -6.00 49.66
C ILE A 523 -6.64 -6.69 50.98
N ALA A 524 -6.15 -7.92 51.20
CA ALA A 524 -6.40 -8.67 52.42
C ALA A 524 -5.10 -9.28 52.99
N GLY A 525 -4.93 -9.18 54.31
CA GLY A 525 -3.76 -9.68 55.04
C GLY A 525 -4.16 -10.67 56.14
N ARG A 526 -3.30 -11.64 56.44
CA ARG A 526 -3.44 -12.52 57.62
C ARG A 526 -2.13 -12.64 58.38
N GLN A 527 -2.24 -12.85 59.68
CA GLN A 527 -1.13 -13.30 60.52
C GLN A 527 -0.90 -14.79 60.29
N THR A 528 0.36 -15.20 60.21
CA THR A 528 0.76 -16.60 60.28
C THR A 528 0.46 -17.15 61.68
N LYS A 529 0.11 -18.43 61.75
CA LYS A 529 -0.07 -19.13 63.03
C LYS A 529 1.29 -19.64 63.48
N ASP A 530 1.88 -19.01 64.50
CA ASP A 530 3.07 -19.50 65.19
C ASP A 530 2.86 -20.97 65.60
N THR A 531 3.54 -21.89 64.91
CA THR A 531 3.43 -23.33 65.16
C THR A 531 4.31 -23.76 66.34
N THR A 532 4.13 -23.07 67.48
CA THR A 532 4.74 -23.42 68.76
C THR A 532 3.89 -24.51 69.44
N GLU A 533 3.80 -25.69 68.83
CA GLU A 533 3.19 -26.85 69.49
C GLU A 533 4.15 -27.39 70.58
N ASP A 534 3.63 -27.43 71.80
CA ASP A 534 4.39 -27.75 73.02
C ASP A 534 4.69 -29.25 73.16
N SER A 535 5.79 -29.58 73.82
CA SER A 535 6.33 -30.93 73.91
C SER A 535 5.76 -31.71 75.09
N SER A 536 4.51 -32.18 75.02
CA SER A 536 3.91 -33.06 76.03
C SER A 536 3.19 -34.30 75.48
N LYS A 537 3.99 -35.27 75.03
CA LYS A 537 3.93 -36.70 75.44
C LYS A 537 2.61 -37.20 76.09
N ASP A 538 1.97 -38.21 75.47
CA ASP A 538 1.99 -39.57 76.09
C ASP A 538 1.84 -40.73 75.07
N THR A 539 2.03 -41.96 75.58
CA THR A 539 2.18 -43.24 74.87
C THR A 539 0.87 -43.76 74.23
N THR A 540 0.85 -44.72 73.28
CA THR A 540 1.24 -46.14 73.49
C THR A 540 1.48 -46.93 72.18
N GLU A 541 2.21 -48.04 72.31
CA GLU A 541 2.53 -49.13 71.35
C GLU A 541 1.25 -49.77 70.75
N ASP A 542 1.25 -50.67 69.74
CA ASP A 542 2.21 -51.56 69.06
C ASP A 542 1.71 -51.64 67.57
N ARG A 543 2.40 -52.03 66.49
CA ARG A 543 3.37 -53.12 66.30
C ARG A 543 3.99 -53.14 64.88
N SER A 544 5.30 -53.42 64.78
CA SER A 544 6.04 -54.26 63.78
C SER A 544 5.50 -54.40 62.32
N THR A 545 6.21 -54.39 61.18
CA THR A 545 7.64 -54.31 60.72
C THR A 545 7.61 -54.36 59.15
N THR A 546 8.63 -54.21 58.28
CA THR A 546 10.12 -54.17 58.39
C THR A 546 10.80 -53.45 57.19
N THR A 547 12.08 -53.10 57.35
CA THR A 547 13.24 -52.98 56.41
C THR A 547 13.00 -53.22 54.89
N THR A 548 13.60 -52.44 53.95
CA THR A 548 15.02 -52.56 53.55
C THR A 548 15.64 -51.32 52.85
N GLU A 549 16.98 -51.28 52.91
CA GLU A 549 18.05 -50.33 52.52
C GLU A 549 18.07 -49.89 51.01
N ASP A 550 18.94 -49.01 50.48
CA ASP A 550 20.27 -48.48 50.92
C ASP A 550 20.63 -47.10 50.28
N ARG A 551 21.78 -46.53 50.70
CA ARG A 551 22.77 -45.54 50.11
C ARG A 551 22.58 -44.95 48.69
N ARG A 552 23.23 -43.83 48.28
CA ARG A 552 24.37 -42.99 48.80
C ARG A 552 24.23 -41.54 48.24
N THR A 553 24.53 -40.41 48.90
CA THR A 553 25.84 -39.75 49.22
C THR A 553 26.82 -39.64 48.01
N THR A 554 27.59 -38.57 47.72
CA THR A 554 28.04 -37.27 48.33
C THR A 554 28.51 -36.33 47.13
N GLU A 555 28.96 -35.06 47.09
CA GLU A 555 29.40 -33.88 47.91
C GLU A 555 28.91 -32.56 47.17
N ALA A 556 28.87 -31.31 47.67
CA ALA A 556 29.35 -30.56 48.85
C ALA A 556 30.70 -29.77 48.76
N SER A 557 30.68 -28.45 48.44
CA SER A 557 31.79 -27.48 48.71
C SER A 557 31.37 -25.99 48.66
N THR A 558 32.12 -25.10 49.33
CA THR A 558 31.78 -23.67 49.59
C THR A 558 33.03 -22.77 49.73
N THR A 559 32.89 -21.43 49.56
CA THR A 559 33.61 -20.29 50.23
C THR A 559 33.38 -18.96 49.47
N THR A 560 33.72 -17.74 49.93
CA THR A 560 33.40 -16.99 51.19
C THR A 560 33.63 -15.47 50.94
N GLU A 561 32.99 -14.61 51.76
CA GLU A 561 32.95 -13.12 51.77
C GLU A 561 34.21 -12.28 51.43
N ALA A 562 34.01 -11.02 50.97
CA ALA A 562 34.55 -9.80 51.65
C ALA A 562 34.13 -8.40 51.07
N ARG A 563 33.09 -7.78 51.66
CA ARG A 563 33.01 -6.40 52.23
C ARG A 563 33.53 -5.10 51.51
N ARG A 564 32.66 -4.04 51.55
CA ARG A 564 32.86 -2.55 51.44
C ARG A 564 33.02 -1.89 50.05
N THR A 565 32.78 -0.57 49.82
CA THR A 565 31.76 0.45 50.25
C THR A 565 31.96 1.72 49.36
N THR A 566 30.91 2.57 49.23
CA THR A 566 30.92 4.04 48.95
C THR A 566 30.95 4.58 47.50
N GLU A 567 29.88 5.31 47.16
CA GLU A 567 29.74 6.58 46.38
C GLU A 567 30.81 7.03 45.35
N ALA A 568 30.36 7.44 44.16
CA ALA A 568 30.16 8.88 43.82
C ALA A 568 29.58 9.07 42.40
N SER A 569 28.94 10.23 42.15
CA SER A 569 28.47 10.66 40.82
C SER A 569 29.46 11.62 40.16
N THR A 570 29.54 11.62 38.81
CA THR A 570 29.81 12.83 38.02
C THR A 570 29.15 12.75 36.65
N VAL A 571 28.59 13.87 36.20
CA VAL A 571 28.15 14.13 34.82
C VAL A 571 29.34 14.59 33.99
N THR A 572 29.37 14.35 32.69
CA THR A 572 30.20 15.12 31.75
C THR A 572 29.49 15.29 30.42
N THR A 573 29.53 16.50 29.86
CA THR A 573 28.89 16.90 28.60
C THR A 573 29.91 17.61 27.71
N GLU A 574 30.09 17.16 26.47
CA GLU A 574 30.70 17.89 25.34
C GLU A 574 30.27 17.11 24.07
N THR A 575 29.62 17.67 23.04
CA THR A 575 29.86 18.88 22.22
C THR A 575 30.89 18.64 21.11
N ALA A 576 30.52 19.02 19.88
CA ALA A 576 31.08 18.50 18.63
C ALA A 576 32.33 19.22 18.09
N ALA A 577 33.08 18.52 17.23
CA ALA A 577 33.96 19.11 16.23
C ALA A 577 34.04 18.20 14.98
N SER A 578 34.33 18.78 13.81
CA SER A 578 34.35 18.11 12.50
C SER A 578 35.76 17.71 12.08
N THR A 579 35.88 16.78 11.12
CA THR A 579 37.06 16.69 10.24
C THR A 579 36.67 16.12 8.88
N THR A 580 37.39 16.51 7.82
CA THR A 580 37.10 16.14 6.43
C THR A 580 38.36 15.59 5.78
N GLU A 581 38.28 14.45 5.08
CA GLU A 581 39.18 14.14 3.96
C GLU A 581 38.59 13.07 3.01
N VAL A 582 39.29 12.76 1.92
CA VAL A 582 38.65 12.40 0.63
C VAL A 582 39.41 11.29 -0.13
N LYS A 583 38.67 10.55 -1.00
CA LYS A 583 39.07 9.92 -2.29
C LYS A 583 39.26 8.37 -2.44
N THR A 584 38.29 7.78 -3.15
CA THR A 584 38.38 6.87 -4.34
C THR A 584 38.69 5.36 -4.31
N THR A 585 37.87 4.67 -5.15
CA THR A 585 38.15 3.58 -6.14
C THR A 585 38.22 2.09 -5.76
N GLY A 586 37.43 1.29 -6.48
CA GLY A 586 37.55 -0.17 -6.67
C GLY A 586 36.72 -1.03 -5.70
N THR A 587 36.10 -2.16 -6.08
CA THR A 587 35.92 -2.81 -7.40
C THR A 587 34.64 -3.69 -7.35
N ALA A 588 34.01 -3.98 -8.50
CA ALA A 588 32.77 -4.77 -8.57
C ALA A 588 32.92 -6.25 -8.15
N ALA A 589 31.84 -6.84 -7.63
CA ALA A 589 31.73 -8.27 -7.35
C ALA A 589 30.27 -8.79 -7.47
N THR A 590 29.93 -9.25 -8.68
CA THR A 590 28.85 -10.22 -8.98
C THR A 590 29.44 -11.25 -9.96
N PRO A 591 28.87 -12.47 -10.12
CA PRO A 591 27.53 -12.91 -9.73
C PRO A 591 27.46 -14.10 -8.77
N GLY A 592 26.24 -14.40 -8.31
CA GLY A 592 25.84 -15.69 -7.73
C GLY A 592 24.37 -15.93 -8.06
N THR A 593 24.08 -16.97 -8.85
CA THR A 593 22.74 -17.32 -9.35
C THR A 593 21.95 -18.20 -8.35
N GLY A 594 20.67 -18.50 -8.65
CA GLY A 594 19.85 -19.47 -7.92
C GLY A 594 20.39 -20.91 -7.97
N ASP A 595 19.74 -21.92 -7.40
CA ASP A 595 18.31 -22.14 -7.07
C ASP A 595 18.22 -23.07 -5.81
N PRO A 596 17.08 -23.72 -5.41
CA PRO A 596 15.68 -23.66 -5.88
C PRO A 596 14.61 -23.53 -4.77
N VAL A 597 13.35 -23.41 -5.20
CA VAL A 597 12.14 -23.50 -4.35
C VAL A 597 11.94 -24.93 -3.79
N ASN A 598 11.26 -25.03 -2.65
CA ASN A 598 11.17 -26.23 -1.79
C ASN A 598 10.39 -27.42 -2.40
N LEU A 599 11.10 -28.30 -3.11
CA LEU A 599 10.56 -29.55 -3.70
C LEU A 599 10.10 -30.61 -2.65
N TYR A 600 10.51 -30.50 -1.38
CA TYR A 600 10.18 -31.48 -0.34
C TYR A 600 8.71 -31.39 0.13
N ALA A 601 8.06 -30.24 -0.01
CA ALA A 601 6.66 -30.05 0.37
C ALA A 601 5.72 -30.97 -0.41
N CYS A 602 5.89 -31.07 -1.73
CA CYS A 602 5.01 -31.90 -2.59
C CYS A 602 5.22 -33.41 -2.39
N LEU A 603 6.44 -33.83 -2.07
CA LEU A 603 6.75 -35.25 -1.78
C LEU A 603 6.14 -35.75 -0.46
N ALA A 604 5.95 -34.86 0.53
CA ALA A 604 5.33 -35.22 1.81
C ALA A 604 3.85 -35.64 1.64
N PHE A 605 3.09 -34.94 0.80
CA PHE A 605 1.66 -35.24 0.58
C PHE A 605 1.42 -36.56 -0.16
N LEU A 606 2.28 -36.94 -1.11
CA LEU A 606 2.17 -38.21 -1.83
C LEU A 606 2.42 -39.44 -0.94
N LEU A 607 3.30 -39.33 0.07
CA LEU A 607 3.59 -40.44 0.99
C LEU A 607 2.43 -40.79 1.93
N ILE A 608 1.64 -39.81 2.34
CA ILE A 608 0.49 -40.02 3.25
C ILE A 608 -0.62 -40.82 2.54
N ALA A 609 -0.85 -40.56 1.24
CA ALA A 609 -1.80 -41.33 0.44
C ALA A 609 -1.36 -42.81 0.23
N GLY A 610 -0.05 -43.06 0.06
CA GLY A 610 0.48 -44.39 -0.20
C GLY A 610 0.34 -45.40 0.95
N ILE A 611 0.45 -44.93 2.20
CA ILE A 611 0.38 -45.80 3.39
C ILE A 611 -1.05 -46.35 3.60
N GLY A 612 -2.09 -45.57 3.25
CA GLY A 612 -3.49 -45.98 3.39
C GLY A 612 -3.86 -47.25 2.61
N LEU A 613 -3.31 -47.48 1.42
CA LEU A 613 -3.65 -48.65 0.59
C LEU A 613 -2.98 -49.96 1.07
N THR A 614 -1.80 -49.89 1.69
CA THR A 614 -1.09 -51.10 2.16
C THR A 614 -1.71 -51.73 3.41
N GLY A 615 -2.39 -50.93 4.26
CA GLY A 615 -3.10 -51.43 5.44
C GLY A 615 -4.32 -52.31 5.11
N ALA A 616 -5.02 -52.02 4.01
CA ALA A 616 -6.26 -52.70 3.64
C ALA A 616 -6.05 -54.14 3.09
N ILE A 617 -4.92 -54.42 2.45
CA ILE A 617 -4.68 -55.68 1.73
C ILE A 617 -4.25 -56.83 2.68
N ARG A 618 -3.81 -56.52 3.91
CA ARG A 618 -3.31 -57.53 4.87
C ARG A 618 -4.38 -58.18 5.78
N LYS A 619 -5.67 -57.91 5.57
CA LYS A 619 -6.80 -58.60 6.20
C LYS A 619 -7.76 -59.23 5.18
N ASN A 620 -7.24 -60.13 4.33
CA ASN A 620 -7.98 -61.27 3.78
C ASN A 620 -7.03 -62.29 3.10
N LYS A 621 -6.24 -62.97 3.94
CA LYS A 621 -5.98 -64.40 3.79
C LYS A 621 -6.24 -65.06 5.15
#